data_AF-A0AAU2XHW3-F1
#
_entry.id   AF-A0AAU2XHW3-F1
#
_cell.length_a   1.000
_cell.length_b   1.000
_cell.length_c   1.000
_cell.angle_alpha   90.00
_cell.angle_beta   90.00
_cell.angle_gamma   90.00
#
_symmetry.space_group_name_H-M   'P 1'
#
loop_
_entity.id
_entity.type
_entity.pdbx_description
1 polymer ?
#
loop_
_entity_poly.entity_id
_entity_poly.type
_entity_poly.pdbx_seq_one_letter_code
_entity_poly.pdbx_strand_id
1 'polypeptide(L)'
;MARLLVAAGQPTNVRAYYHCGGHQFDLEHLAIGEPWVPGSTCDHLLISLPYLHGPDLEHCPVPEGHARILWTLPVTTAEIEFRRRHGHEASEQLFDEVEIIPTDPFKASVA
;
A
#
# COMPACT_ATOMS: atom_id res chain seq x y z
N MET A 1 12.68 -6.33 -0.87
CA MET A 1 12.36 -6.13 -2.31
C MET A 1 11.01 -5.43 -2.38
N ALA A 2 11.01 -4.10 -2.43
CA ALA A 2 9.79 -3.32 -2.66
C ALA A 2 9.38 -3.53 -4.13
N ARG A 3 8.18 -4.06 -4.36
CA ARG A 3 7.64 -4.18 -5.73
C ARG A 3 7.16 -2.79 -6.15
N LEU A 4 7.95 -2.13 -7.00
CA LEU A 4 7.54 -0.96 -7.75
C LEU A 4 6.43 -1.39 -8.74
N LEU A 5 5.20 -0.90 -8.56
CA LEU A 5 4.13 -1.14 -9.53
C LEU A 5 4.31 -0.16 -10.70
N VAL A 6 4.81 -0.67 -11.82
CA VAL A 6 4.64 -0.04 -13.12
C VAL A 6 3.36 -0.61 -13.73
N ALA A 7 2.33 0.21 -13.87
CA ALA A 7 1.14 -0.15 -14.63
C ALA A 7 1.48 -0.15 -16.13
N ALA A 8 2.10 -1.23 -16.60
CA ALA A 8 2.26 -1.53 -18.01
C ALA A 8 2.01 -3.03 -18.21
N GLY A 9 1.04 -3.35 -19.08
CA GLY A 9 0.31 -4.61 -19.08
C GLY A 9 1.15 -5.88 -19.28
N GLN A 10 0.79 -6.91 -18.50
CA GLN A 10 0.73 -8.35 -18.83
C GLN A 10 -0.18 -9.04 -17.78
N PRO A 11 -0.95 -10.09 -18.14
CA PRO A 11 -2.19 -10.47 -17.45
C PRO A 11 -2.07 -11.42 -16.24
N THR A 12 -0.96 -11.46 -15.49
CA THR A 12 -0.78 -12.44 -14.38
C THR A 12 -0.80 -11.86 -12.97
N ASN A 13 -1.14 -10.59 -12.79
CA ASN A 13 -1.24 -9.92 -11.50
C ASN A 13 -2.68 -9.46 -11.22
N VAL A 14 -3.33 -10.08 -10.24
CA VAL A 14 -4.67 -9.70 -9.72
C VAL A 14 -4.82 -8.19 -9.45
N ARG A 15 -3.72 -7.45 -9.22
CA ARG A 15 -3.72 -5.98 -9.08
C ARG A 15 -3.82 -5.18 -10.38
N ALA A 16 -3.27 -5.62 -11.50
CA ALA A 16 -3.47 -4.90 -12.77
C ALA A 16 -4.88 -5.12 -13.30
N TYR A 17 -5.48 -6.29 -13.04
CA TYR A 17 -6.84 -6.61 -13.47
C TYR A 17 -7.90 -5.67 -12.87
N TYR A 18 -7.73 -5.22 -11.62
CA TYR A 18 -8.70 -4.32 -10.96
C TYR A 18 -8.63 -2.87 -11.45
N HIS A 19 -7.46 -2.38 -11.88
CA HIS A 19 -7.34 -1.03 -12.45
C HIS A 19 -8.02 -0.90 -13.83
N CYS A 20 -8.11 -1.98 -14.60
CA CYS A 20 -8.84 -1.98 -15.87
C CYS A 20 -10.38 -1.91 -15.71
N GLY A 21 -10.90 -2.04 -14.47
CA GLY A 21 -12.33 -1.97 -14.15
C GLY A 21 -12.87 -0.58 -13.81
N GLY A 22 -12.04 0.47 -13.88
CA GLY A 22 -12.48 1.85 -13.60
C GLY A 22 -12.49 2.24 -12.12
N HIS A 23 -11.96 1.41 -11.23
CA HIS A 23 -11.76 1.76 -9.82
C HIS A 23 -10.43 2.52 -9.65
N GLN A 24 -10.52 3.80 -9.32
CA GLN A 24 -9.36 4.61 -8.90
C GLN A 24 -9.09 4.35 -7.42
N PHE A 25 -7.94 3.76 -7.08
CA PHE A 25 -7.48 3.70 -5.70
C PHE A 25 -6.88 5.07 -5.33
N ASP A 26 -7.65 5.91 -4.66
CA ASP A 26 -7.10 7.04 -3.91
C ASP A 26 -6.94 6.62 -2.45
N LEU A 27 -5.70 6.61 -1.92
CA LEU A 27 -5.33 6.43 -0.49
C LEU A 27 -6.24 5.45 0.30
N GLU A 28 -6.53 4.33 -0.32
CA GLU A 28 -7.49 3.31 0.12
C GLU A 28 -6.77 2.06 0.62
N HIS A 29 -7.53 1.07 1.09
CA HIS A 29 -7.01 -0.24 1.48
C HIS A 29 -7.70 -1.35 0.70
N LEU A 30 -6.97 -2.43 0.48
CA LEU A 30 -7.47 -3.63 -0.18
C LEU A 30 -7.40 -4.81 0.79
N ALA A 31 -8.54 -5.41 1.08
CA ALA A 31 -8.61 -6.73 1.69
C ALA A 31 -8.18 -7.76 0.64
N ILE A 32 -7.05 -8.42 0.86
CA ILE A 32 -6.55 -9.46 -0.07
C ILE A 32 -7.07 -10.85 0.31
N GLY A 33 -7.66 -11.01 1.51
CA GLY A 33 -8.36 -12.22 1.94
C GLY A 33 -7.43 -13.39 2.31
N GLU A 34 -6.14 -13.23 2.09
CA GLU A 34 -5.08 -14.17 2.43
C GLU A 34 -3.81 -13.41 2.86
N PRO A 35 -2.86 -14.05 3.56
CA PRO A 35 -1.58 -13.42 3.85
C PRO A 35 -0.88 -12.86 2.60
N TRP A 36 -0.35 -11.65 2.69
CA TRP A 36 0.42 -10.99 1.63
C TRP A 36 1.54 -11.88 1.06
N VAL A 37 2.21 -12.61 1.95
CA VAL A 37 3.12 -13.73 1.64
C VAL A 37 2.87 -14.87 2.63
N PRO A 38 3.20 -16.12 2.28
CA PRO A 38 3.07 -17.24 3.20
C PRO A 38 3.76 -16.98 4.55
N GLY A 39 3.04 -17.17 5.65
CA GLY A 39 3.53 -16.96 7.01
C GLY A 39 3.41 -15.53 7.53
N SER A 40 2.97 -14.58 6.71
CA SER A 40 2.63 -13.22 7.16
C SER A 40 1.30 -13.19 7.91
N THR A 41 1.18 -12.30 8.88
CA THR A 41 -0.10 -11.94 9.50
C THR A 41 -0.80 -10.77 8.79
N CYS A 42 -0.15 -10.15 7.81
CA CYS A 42 -0.71 -9.06 7.04
C CYS A 42 -1.62 -9.60 5.94
N ASP A 43 -2.91 -9.33 6.06
CA ASP A 43 -4.02 -9.79 5.21
C ASP A 43 -4.70 -8.64 4.44
N HIS A 44 -4.13 -7.43 4.57
CA HIS A 44 -4.57 -6.22 3.92
C HIS A 44 -3.41 -5.46 3.30
N LEU A 45 -3.73 -4.60 2.36
CA LEU A 45 -2.79 -3.67 1.76
C LEU A 45 -3.29 -2.26 1.87
N LEU A 46 -2.46 -1.38 2.42
CA LEU A 46 -2.71 0.04 2.45
C LEU A 46 -1.97 0.71 1.29
N ILE A 47 -2.68 1.57 0.54
CA ILE A 47 -2.08 2.43 -0.47
C ILE A 47 -1.62 3.73 0.21
N SER A 48 -0.31 4.01 0.15
CA SER A 48 0.28 5.18 0.80
C SER A 48 1.27 5.91 -0.10
N LEU A 49 1.71 7.10 0.32
CA LEU A 49 2.79 7.82 -0.36
C LEU A 49 4.14 7.10 -0.16
N PRO A 50 5.10 7.28 -1.08
CA PRO A 50 6.40 6.63 -1.01
C PRO A 50 7.36 7.33 -0.02
N TYR A 51 7.04 7.32 1.28
CA TYR A 51 7.72 8.14 2.30
C TYR A 51 9.27 7.99 2.33
N LEU A 52 9.83 6.82 2.01
CA LEU A 52 11.31 6.65 2.00
C LEU A 52 12.01 7.35 0.82
N HIS A 53 11.29 7.74 -0.23
CA HIS A 53 11.88 8.34 -1.44
C HIS A 53 11.46 9.81 -1.64
N GLY A 54 10.66 10.36 -0.72
CA GLY A 54 10.16 11.72 -0.80
C GLY A 54 9.03 11.92 -1.84
N PRO A 55 8.40 13.10 -1.83
CA PRO A 55 7.23 13.40 -2.67
C PRO A 55 7.57 13.45 -4.17
N ASP A 56 8.82 13.70 -4.53
CA ASP A 56 9.25 13.79 -5.94
C ASP A 56 9.09 12.47 -6.70
N LEU A 57 9.09 11.34 -5.99
CA LEU A 57 8.84 10.04 -6.61
C LEU A 57 7.36 9.83 -6.96
N GLU A 58 6.44 10.53 -6.28
CA GLU A 58 5.01 10.33 -6.49
C GLU A 58 4.60 10.61 -7.93
N HIS A 59 5.11 11.68 -8.55
CA HIS A 59 4.65 12.11 -9.86
C HIS A 59 5.69 11.82 -10.95
N CYS A 60 5.36 10.89 -11.83
CA CYS A 60 6.18 10.55 -12.99
C CYS A 60 5.53 11.12 -14.27
N PRO A 61 6.12 12.13 -14.93
CA PRO A 61 5.61 12.63 -16.20
C PRO A 61 5.78 11.59 -17.31
N VAL A 62 4.75 11.43 -18.15
CA VAL A 62 4.77 10.57 -19.34
C VAL A 62 4.28 11.36 -20.57
N PRO A 63 4.61 10.95 -21.82
CA PRO A 63 4.33 11.77 -23.01
C PRO A 63 2.88 12.26 -23.17
N GLU A 64 1.90 11.52 -22.62
CA GLU A 64 0.47 11.87 -22.66
C GLU A 64 -0.18 11.91 -21.26
N GLY A 65 0.52 12.40 -20.24
CA GLY A 65 -0.06 12.60 -18.91
C GLY A 65 0.92 12.44 -17.76
N HIS A 66 0.44 11.92 -16.64
CA HIS A 66 1.27 11.58 -15.49
C HIS A 66 0.88 10.21 -14.94
N ALA A 67 1.87 9.49 -14.45
CA ALA A 67 1.68 8.31 -13.61
C ALA A 67 1.95 8.69 -12.16
N ARG A 68 1.21 8.08 -11.22
CA ARG A 68 1.50 8.17 -9.79
C ARG A 68 2.22 6.91 -9.31
N ILE A 69 3.33 7.07 -8.62
CA ILE A 69 4.03 5.98 -7.93
C ILE A 69 3.59 6.00 -6.47
N LEU A 70 2.79 5.00 -6.11
CA LEU A 70 2.29 4.80 -4.75
C LEU A 70 2.88 3.53 -4.16
N TRP A 71 2.80 3.42 -2.85
CA TRP A 71 3.25 2.26 -2.10
C TRP A 71 2.10 1.36 -1.68
N THR A 72 2.38 0.06 -1.66
CA THR A 72 1.49 -0.93 -1.05
C THR A 72 2.16 -1.42 0.23
N LEU A 73 1.65 -0.97 1.37
CA LEU A 73 2.12 -1.36 2.69
C LEU A 73 1.31 -2.59 3.16
N PRO A 74 1.95 -3.74 3.46
CA PRO A 74 1.27 -4.86 4.13
C PRO A 74 0.80 -4.41 5.51
N VAL A 75 -0.50 -4.57 5.78
CA VAL A 75 -1.11 -4.24 7.07
C VAL A 75 -2.05 -5.35 7.51
N THR A 76 -2.38 -5.37 8.79
CA THR A 76 -3.33 -6.32 9.37
C THR A 76 -4.74 -5.74 9.35
N THR A 77 -5.74 -6.62 9.48
CA THR A 77 -7.13 -6.21 9.74
C THR A 77 -7.23 -5.25 10.93
N ALA A 78 -6.49 -5.49 12.02
CA ALA A 78 -6.53 -4.64 13.22
C ALA A 78 -6.04 -3.21 12.95
N GLU A 79 -4.99 -3.07 12.13
CA GLU A 79 -4.45 -1.77 11.71
C GLU A 79 -5.43 -1.01 10.81
N ILE A 80 -6.14 -1.71 9.91
CA ILE A 80 -7.23 -1.11 9.13
C ILE A 80 -8.35 -0.61 10.03
N GLU A 81 -8.79 -1.41 11.01
CA GLU A 81 -9.82 -1.02 11.96
C GLU A 81 -9.39 0.11 12.90
N PHE A 82 -8.11 0.18 13.26
CA PHE A 82 -7.55 1.33 13.97
C PHE A 82 -7.63 2.60 13.11
N ARG A 83 -7.14 2.55 11.87
CA ARG A 83 -7.21 3.69 10.94
C ARG A 83 -8.64 4.17 10.69
N ARG A 84 -9.61 3.25 10.59
CA ARG A 84 -11.04 3.60 10.45
C ARG A 84 -11.58 4.36 11.66
N ARG A 85 -11.17 3.96 12.87
CA ARG A 85 -11.64 4.57 14.13
C ARG A 85 -10.95 5.88 14.47
N HIS A 86 -9.65 5.99 14.18
CA HIS A 86 -8.80 7.09 14.64
C HIS A 86 -8.36 8.05 13.53
N GLY A 87 -8.64 7.71 12.27
CA GLY A 87 -8.26 8.50 11.11
C GLY A 87 -6.87 8.16 10.58
N HIS A 88 -6.53 8.80 9.46
CA HIS A 88 -5.29 8.53 8.74
C HIS A 88 -4.04 9.00 9.49
N GLU A 89 -4.06 10.22 10.01
CA GLU A 89 -2.91 10.84 10.70
C GLU A 89 -2.51 10.05 11.95
N ALA A 90 -3.48 9.60 12.76
CA ALA A 90 -3.22 8.76 13.92
C ALA A 90 -2.57 7.41 13.55
N SER A 91 -2.91 6.86 12.39
CA SER A 91 -2.29 5.63 11.89
C SER A 91 -0.86 5.86 11.40
N GLU A 92 -0.59 7.00 10.77
CA GLU A 92 0.78 7.36 10.35
C GLU A 92 1.66 7.59 11.57
N GLN A 93 1.16 8.35 12.55
CA GLN A 93 1.88 8.58 13.80
C GLN A 93 2.16 7.27 14.55
N LEU A 94 1.22 6.33 14.61
CA LEU A 94 1.44 5.02 15.21
C LEU A 94 2.57 4.25 14.52
N PHE A 95 2.63 4.29 13.18
CA PHE A 95 3.68 3.60 12.41
C PHE A 95 5.05 4.25 12.59
N ASP A 96 5.09 5.58 12.69
CA ASP A 96 6.32 6.33 12.93
C ASP A 96 6.86 6.14 14.35
N GLU A 97 5.99 6.19 15.36
CA GLU A 97 6.37 6.04 16.79
C GLU A 97 7.02 4.68 17.10
N VAL A 98 6.57 3.63 16.42
CA VAL A 98 7.11 2.26 16.57
C VAL A 98 8.16 1.92 15.52
N GLU A 99 8.52 2.88 14.66
CA GLU A 99 9.52 2.76 13.59
C GLU A 99 9.35 1.47 12.77
N ILE A 100 8.14 1.22 12.26
CA ILE A 100 7.90 0.03 11.45
C ILE A 100 8.87 -0.02 10.27
N ILE A 101 9.28 -1.22 9.89
CA ILE A 101 9.97 -1.44 8.61
C ILE A 101 8.88 -1.68 7.55
N PRO A 102 8.55 -0.71 6.68
CA PRO A 102 7.37 -0.81 5.80
C PRO A 102 7.50 -1.94 4.76
N THR A 103 8.72 -2.40 4.53
CA THR A 103 9.04 -3.49 3.61
C THR A 103 9.15 -4.86 4.28
N ASP A 104 9.01 -4.95 5.61
CA ASP A 104 9.01 -6.22 6.32
C ASP A 104 7.64 -6.89 6.19
N PRO A 105 7.51 -7.98 5.41
CA PRO A 105 6.24 -8.63 5.23
C PRO A 105 5.81 -9.44 6.45
N PHE A 106 6.67 -9.66 7.44
CA PHE A 106 6.40 -10.44 8.66
C PHE A 106 6.25 -9.56 9.89
N LYS A 107 6.10 -8.24 9.73
CA LYS A 107 5.90 -7.33 10.85
C LYS A 107 4.71 -7.76 11.70
N ALA A 108 4.86 -7.65 13.01
CA ALA A 108 3.74 -7.81 13.93
C ALA A 108 2.74 -6.65 13.76
N SER A 109 1.49 -6.88 14.17
CA SER A 109 0.52 -5.79 14.29
C SER A 109 0.98 -4.79 15.35
N VAL A 110 0.77 -3.50 15.09
CA VAL A 110 1.06 -2.42 16.05
C VAL A 110 -0.19 -1.72 16.58
N ALA A 111 -1.36 -2.11 16.07
CA ALA A 111 -2.69 -1.67 16.52
C ALA A 111 -3.34 -2.64 17.51
#